data_AF-A0A661W6X7-F1
#
_entry.id   AF-A0A661W6X7-F1
#
_cell.length_a   1.000
_cell.length_b   1.000
_cell.length_c   1.000
_cell.angle_alpha   90.00
_cell.angle_beta   90.00
_cell.angle_gamma   90.00
#
_symmetry.space_group_name_H-M   'P 1'
#
loop_
_entity.id
_entity.type
_entity.pdbx_description
1 polymer ?
#
loop_
_entity_poly.entity_id
_entity_poly.type
_entity_poly.pdbx_seq_one_letter_code
_entity_poly.pdbx_strand_id
1 'polypeptide(L)'
;MKIGHKQAIGFVDGKLASVGEAPEEVLLRVLQGLEMKQSELVTIYYGKGAHRSEAEKVVGLIKRDYPNVEVELIYGGQPHYHYIASVE
;
A
#
# COMPACT_ATOMS: atom_id res chain seq x y z
N MET A 1 -8.83 -2.32 18.52
CA MET A 1 -8.30 -1.09 17.88
C MET A 1 -9.26 0.06 18.12
N LYS A 2 -8.75 1.21 18.54
CA LYS A 2 -9.54 2.44 18.65
C LYS A 2 -9.23 3.26 17.41
N ILE A 3 -10.24 3.54 16.58
CA ILE A 3 -10.06 4.31 15.34
C ILE A 3 -10.40 5.77 15.66
N GLY A 4 -9.43 6.66 15.51
CA GLY A 4 -9.62 8.11 15.62
C GLY A 4 -10.08 8.71 14.29
N HIS A 5 -10.76 9.87 14.34
CA HIS A 5 -10.98 10.67 13.14
C HIS A 5 -9.62 11.08 12.54
N LYS A 6 -9.46 10.90 11.22
CA LYS A 6 -8.26 11.19 10.39
C LYS A 6 -7.19 10.09 10.28
N GLN A 7 -7.38 8.92 10.85
CA GLN A 7 -6.43 7.82 10.65
C GLN A 7 -6.67 7.10 9.32
N ALA A 8 -5.57 6.70 8.66
CA ALA A 8 -5.62 5.81 7.52
C ALA A 8 -5.88 4.37 7.99
N ILE A 9 -6.64 3.62 7.19
CA ILE A 9 -7.02 2.23 7.49
C ILE A 9 -6.70 1.35 6.28
N GLY A 10 -6.22 0.13 6.54
CA GLY A 10 -5.83 -0.84 5.54
C GLY A 10 -6.63 -2.12 5.70
N PHE A 11 -7.05 -2.70 4.57
CA PHE A 11 -7.83 -3.93 4.54
C PHE A 11 -7.11 -5.00 3.71
N VAL A 12 -7.26 -6.25 4.12
CA VAL A 12 -6.93 -7.46 3.34
C VAL A 12 -8.16 -8.35 3.36
N ASP A 13 -8.66 -8.73 2.18
CA ASP A 13 -9.87 -9.56 2.04
C ASP A 13 -11.08 -9.05 2.84
N GLY A 14 -11.28 -7.73 2.83
CA GLY A 14 -12.37 -7.07 3.55
C GLY A 14 -12.20 -7.00 5.08
N LYS A 15 -11.10 -7.53 5.63
CA LYS A 15 -10.78 -7.48 7.06
C LYS A 15 -9.80 -6.37 7.35
N LEU A 16 -10.04 -5.62 8.43
CA LEU A 16 -9.14 -4.57 8.87
C LEU A 16 -7.79 -5.19 9.27
N ALA A 17 -6.72 -4.79 8.57
CA ALA A 17 -5.38 -5.33 8.74
C ALA A 17 -4.42 -4.33 9.41
N SER A 18 -4.62 -3.02 9.22
CA SER A 18 -3.73 -1.99 9.75
C SER A 18 -4.45 -0.65 9.94
N VAL A 19 -3.97 0.15 10.90
CA VAL A 19 -4.34 1.56 11.10
C VAL A 19 -3.05 2.35 11.34
N GLY A 20 -3.01 3.59 10.83
CA GLY A 20 -1.86 4.48 10.94
C GLY A 20 -2.23 5.93 10.68
N GLU A 21 -1.26 6.82 10.82
CA GLU A 21 -1.49 8.25 10.61
C GLU A 21 -1.39 8.62 9.13
N ALA A 22 -0.61 7.87 8.36
CA ALA A 22 -0.38 8.11 6.94
C ALA A 22 -0.80 6.90 6.07
N PRO A 23 -1.44 7.12 4.90
CA PRO A 23 -1.83 6.03 3.99
C PRO A 23 -0.67 5.15 3.51
N GLU A 24 0.50 5.73 3.27
CA GLU A 24 1.73 5.03 2.85
C GLU A 24 2.28 4.12 3.95
N GLU A 25 2.24 4.57 5.21
CA GLU A 25 2.60 3.77 6.38
C GLU A 25 1.68 2.56 6.51
N VAL A 26 0.38 2.79 6.34
CA VAL A 26 -0.64 1.73 6.40
C VAL A 26 -0.47 0.72 5.27
N LEU A 27 -0.22 1.19 4.04
CA LEU A 27 0.03 0.32 2.89
C LEU A 27 1.26 -0.58 3.14
N LEU A 28 2.37 -0.01 3.59
CA LEU A 28 3.58 -0.78 3.90
C LEU A 28 3.34 -1.82 4.98
N ARG A 29 2.61 -1.47 6.05
CA ARG A 29 2.23 -2.44 7.10
C ARG A 29 1.34 -3.56 6.58
N VAL A 30 0.41 -3.25 5.69
CA VAL A 30 -0.44 -4.27 5.06
C VAL A 30 0.42 -5.23 4.26
N LEU A 31 1.30 -4.72 3.39
CA LEU A 31 2.19 -5.55 2.58
C LEU A 31 3.14 -6.39 3.43
N GLN A 32 3.70 -5.85 4.51
CA GLN A 32 4.54 -6.62 5.45
C GLN A 32 3.80 -7.79 6.12
N GLY A 33 2.47 -7.71 6.23
CA GLY A 33 1.63 -8.79 6.75
C GLY A 33 1.28 -9.87 5.71
N LEU A 34 1.66 -9.68 4.44
CA LEU A 34 1.47 -10.64 3.35
C LEU A 34 2.76 -11.44 3.10
N GLU A 35 2.66 -12.50 2.30
CA GLU A 35 3.78 -13.37 1.94
C GLU A 35 4.68 -12.78 0.84
N MET A 36 5.07 -11.51 0.96
CA MET A 36 5.82 -10.73 -0.03
C MET A 36 7.12 -11.39 -0.52
N LYS A 37 7.72 -12.29 0.26
CA LYS A 37 8.94 -13.03 -0.16
C LYS A 37 8.65 -14.14 -1.17
N GLN A 38 7.40 -14.58 -1.27
CA GLN A 38 6.93 -15.59 -2.21
C GLN A 38 6.23 -14.96 -3.41
N SER A 39 5.92 -13.67 -3.34
CA SER A 39 5.33 -12.89 -4.42
C SER A 39 6.34 -12.60 -5.53
N GLU A 40 5.85 -12.54 -6.74
CA GLU A 40 6.59 -12.19 -7.95
C GLU A 40 6.31 -10.73 -8.34
N LEU A 41 5.07 -10.26 -8.16
CA LEU A 41 4.61 -8.95 -8.61
C LEU A 41 3.75 -8.25 -7.56
N VAL A 42 3.99 -6.95 -7.39
CA VAL A 42 3.14 -6.04 -6.64
C VAL A 42 2.77 -4.85 -7.49
N THR A 43 1.49 -4.73 -7.83
CA THR A 43 0.97 -3.58 -8.58
C THR A 43 0.27 -2.62 -7.62
N ILE A 44 0.80 -1.40 -7.51
CA ILE A 44 0.26 -0.34 -6.66
C ILE A 44 -0.50 0.67 -7.52
N TYR A 45 -1.80 0.79 -7.27
CA TYR A 45 -2.65 1.83 -7.84
C TYR A 45 -2.77 2.97 -6.83
N TYR A 46 -2.30 4.16 -7.18
CA TYR A 46 -2.49 5.35 -6.34
C TYR A 46 -3.64 6.22 -6.85
N GLY A 47 -4.49 6.66 -5.91
CA GLY A 47 -5.68 7.44 -6.19
C GLY A 47 -5.46 8.95 -6.14
N LYS A 48 -6.55 9.72 -6.26
CA LYS A 48 -6.50 11.20 -6.26
C LYS A 48 -6.00 11.79 -4.93
N GLY A 49 -6.19 11.07 -3.83
CA GLY A 49 -5.75 11.50 -2.50
C GLY A 49 -4.26 11.25 -2.21
N ALA A 50 -3.53 10.57 -3.11
CA ALA A 50 -2.12 10.26 -2.93
C ALA A 50 -1.25 11.06 -3.91
N HIS A 51 -0.16 11.63 -3.41
CA HIS A 51 0.84 12.27 -4.25
C HIS A 51 1.73 11.23 -4.91
N ARG A 52 2.02 11.42 -6.21
CA ARG A 52 2.89 10.53 -6.98
C ARG A 52 4.26 10.35 -6.31
N SER A 53 4.85 11.42 -5.77
CA SER A 53 6.14 11.37 -5.07
C SER A 53 6.12 10.45 -3.84
N GLU A 54 5.02 10.43 -3.08
CA GLU A 54 4.89 9.54 -1.93
C GLU A 54 4.71 8.09 -2.38
N ALA A 55 3.94 7.87 -3.45
CA ALA A 55 3.79 6.56 -4.04
C ALA A 55 5.13 6.01 -4.58
N GLU A 56 5.94 6.84 -5.23
CA GLU A 56 7.29 6.48 -5.69
C GLU A 56 8.24 6.14 -4.52
N LYS A 57 8.12 6.83 -3.37
CA LYS A 57 8.87 6.45 -2.16
C LYS A 57 8.45 5.07 -1.64
N VAL A 58 7.16 4.76 -1.62
CA VAL A 58 6.65 3.44 -1.23
C VAL A 58 7.25 2.35 -2.12
N VAL A 59 7.27 2.56 -3.44
CA VAL A 59 7.90 1.64 -4.40
C VAL A 59 9.38 1.42 -4.06
N GLY A 60 10.12 2.50 -3.80
CA GLY A 60 11.53 2.41 -3.42
C GLY A 60 11.77 1.60 -2.14
N LEU A 61 10.89 1.76 -1.14
CA LEU A 61 10.97 0.98 0.10
C LEU A 61 10.68 -0.50 -0.13
N ILE A 62 9.66 -0.82 -0.94
CA ILE A 62 9.33 -2.22 -1.26
C ILE A 62 10.48 -2.87 -2.02
N LYS A 63 11.03 -2.21 -3.06
CA LYS A 63 12.16 -2.74 -3.82
C LYS A 63 13.42 -2.93 -2.97
N ARG A 64 13.62 -2.08 -1.95
CA ARG A 64 14.74 -2.24 -0.99
C ARG A 64 14.53 -3.47 -0.10
N ASP A 65 13.33 -3.64 0.44
CA ASP A 65 13.03 -4.67 1.43
C ASP A 65 12.75 -6.05 0.78
N TYR A 66 12.28 -6.05 -0.48
CA TYR A 66 11.93 -7.20 -1.30
C TYR A 66 12.51 -7.07 -2.71
N PRO A 67 13.85 -7.20 -2.88
CA PRO A 67 14.54 -6.94 -4.14
C PRO A 67 14.18 -7.90 -5.29
N ASN A 68 13.57 -9.05 -4.97
CA ASN A 68 13.15 -10.05 -5.95
C ASN A 68 11.72 -9.83 -6.46
N VAL A 69 10.98 -8.88 -5.88
CA VAL A 69 9.60 -8.58 -6.23
C VAL A 69 9.58 -7.47 -7.27
N GLU A 70 8.91 -7.71 -8.38
CA GLU A 70 8.63 -6.65 -9.34
C GLU A 70 7.57 -5.71 -8.76
N VAL A 71 7.77 -4.40 -8.90
CA VAL A 71 6.82 -3.41 -8.37
C VAL A 71 6.43 -2.44 -9.47
N GLU A 72 5.16 -2.46 -9.81
CA GLU A 72 4.52 -1.54 -10.74
C GLU A 72 3.77 -0.44 -9.98
N LEU A 73 3.84 0.78 -10.52
CA LEU A 73 3.11 1.91 -9.98
C LEU A 73 2.23 2.54 -11.06
N ILE A 74 0.92 2.51 -10.82
CA ILE A 74 -0.10 2.96 -11.77
C ILE A 74 -0.92 4.07 -11.13
N TYR A 75 -1.16 5.15 -11.87
CA TYR A 75 -2.15 6.13 -11.44
C TYR A 75 -3.55 5.57 -11.68
N GLY A 76 -4.20 5.09 -10.62
CA GLY A 76 -5.55 4.54 -10.70
C GLY A 76 -6.64 5.61 -10.62
N GLY A 77 -6.33 6.80 -10.10
CA GLY A 77 -7.23 7.95 -10.09
C GLY A 77 -8.52 7.75 -9.27
N GLN A 78 -8.55 6.74 -8.40
CA GLN A 78 -9.71 6.44 -7.58
C GLN A 78 -10.02 7.63 -6.64
N PRO A 79 -11.31 7.99 -6.46
CA PRO A 79 -11.70 9.13 -5.63
C PRO A 79 -11.70 8.82 -4.13
N HIS A 80 -11.87 7.55 -3.74
CA HIS A 80 -12.11 7.15 -2.34
C HIS A 80 -10.95 6.41 -1.67
N TYR A 81 -10.01 5.89 -2.46
CA TYR A 81 -8.87 5.12 -1.95
C TYR A 81 -7.57 5.87 -2.26
N HIS A 82 -6.71 5.99 -1.25
CA HIS A 82 -5.35 6.50 -1.45
C HIS A 82 -4.52 5.51 -2.26
N TYR A 83 -4.64 4.22 -1.91
CA TYR A 83 -3.95 3.12 -2.53
C TYR A 83 -4.84 1.89 -2.67
N ILE A 84 -4.63 1.13 -3.74
CA ILE A 84 -5.05 -0.26 -3.89
C ILE A 84 -3.80 -1.03 -4.33
N ALA A 85 -3.57 -2.21 -3.78
CA ALA A 85 -2.45 -3.06 -4.17
C ALA A 85 -2.95 -4.45 -4.58
N SER A 86 -2.42 -4.96 -5.69
CA SER A 86 -2.46 -6.38 -6.05
C SER A 86 -1.11 -6.99 -5.66
N VAL A 87 -1.13 -8.21 -5.11
CA VAL A 87 0.06 -8.97 -4.74
C VAL A 87 -0.12 -10.37 -5.32
N GLU A 88 0.79 -10.75 -6.20
CA GLU A 88 0.81 -12.03 -6.93
C GLU A 88 2.07 -12.81 -6.58
#